data_AF-A0A7C1J3F2-F1
#
_entry.id   AF-A0A7C1J3F2-F1
#
_cell.length_a   1.000
_cell.length_b   1.000
_cell.length_c   1.000
_cell.angle_alpha   90.00
_cell.angle_beta   90.00
_cell.angle_gamma   90.00
#
_symmetry.space_group_name_H-M   'P 1'
#
loop_
_entity.id
_entity.type
_entity.pdbx_description
1 polymer ?
#
loop_
_entity_poly.entity_id
_entity_poly.type
_entity_poly.pdbx_seq_one_letter_code
_entity_poly.pdbx_strand_id
1 'polypeptide(L)'
;MNPTHVLREHHEELRLQLQHFEQILATLPHLPPPELARAVREQILFLREDVKSHAAAEEASLYPEVNALAGSPGFNVTATMEIDHEYIAGYIERLAEMRLDISPRKVGEFQRVGWELLAILKVHFDKEERVYLPFLDAKLTEKEIQERIVERMDVFEEAKWSE
;
A
#
# COMPACT_ATOMS: atom_id res chain seq x y z
N MET A 1 -7.38 -10.75 -22.14
CA MET A 1 -6.71 -10.16 -20.98
C MET A 1 -7.67 -10.24 -19.81
N ASN A 2 -7.17 -10.33 -18.58
CA ASN A 2 -8.03 -10.28 -17.40
C ASN A 2 -8.55 -8.83 -17.24
N PRO A 3 -9.85 -8.61 -16.98
CA PRO A 3 -10.41 -7.27 -16.79
C PRO A 3 -9.61 -6.37 -15.85
N THR A 4 -9.04 -6.91 -14.77
CA THR A 4 -8.25 -6.14 -13.80
C THR A 4 -6.75 -6.02 -14.13
N HIS A 5 -6.30 -6.27 -15.36
CA HIS A 5 -4.87 -6.28 -15.69
C HIS A 5 -4.14 -4.97 -15.32
N VAL A 6 -4.77 -3.81 -15.54
CA VAL A 6 -4.20 -2.49 -15.19
C VAL A 6 -3.90 -2.39 -13.69
N LEU A 7 -4.82 -2.84 -12.84
CA LEU A 7 -4.62 -2.86 -11.38
C LEU A 7 -3.46 -3.79 -10.98
N ARG A 8 -3.33 -4.94 -11.65
CA ARG A 8 -2.23 -5.90 -11.38
C ARG A 8 -0.88 -5.34 -11.82
N GLU A 9 -0.83 -4.63 -12.93
CA GLU A 9 0.38 -3.95 -13.41
C GLU A 9 0.82 -2.87 -12.41
N HIS A 10 -0.11 -2.05 -11.92
CA HIS A 10 0.16 -1.07 -10.87
C HIS A 10 0.62 -1.72 -9.56
N HIS A 11 -0.02 -2.81 -9.11
CA HIS A 11 0.42 -3.54 -7.93
C HIS A 11 1.82 -4.15 -8.10
N GLU A 12 2.19 -4.57 -9.30
CA GLU A 12 3.54 -5.08 -9.57
C GLU A 12 4.59 -3.97 -9.40
N GLU A 13 4.29 -2.74 -9.82
CA GLU A 13 5.16 -1.58 -9.59
C GLU A 13 5.35 -1.32 -8.08
N LEU A 14 4.27 -1.33 -7.30
CA LEU A 14 4.33 -1.19 -5.85
C LEU A 14 5.10 -2.34 -5.19
N ARG A 15 4.92 -3.58 -5.66
CA ARG A 15 5.67 -4.75 -5.17
C ARG A 15 7.17 -4.63 -5.42
N LEU A 16 7.58 -4.09 -6.57
CA LEU A 16 9.00 -3.84 -6.85
C LEU A 16 9.58 -2.81 -5.86
N GLN A 17 8.83 -1.75 -5.54
CA GLN A 17 9.24 -0.80 -4.51
C GLN A 17 9.28 -1.44 -3.11
N LEU A 18 8.35 -2.33 -2.78
CA LEU A 18 8.38 -3.07 -1.52
C LEU A 18 9.57 -4.03 -1.42
N GLN A 19 9.97 -4.66 -2.51
CA GLN A 19 11.20 -5.46 -2.56
C GLN A 19 12.43 -4.58 -2.31
N HIS A 20 12.45 -3.36 -2.86
CA HIS A 20 13.50 -2.40 -2.55
C HIS A 20 13.49 -1.99 -1.07
N PHE A 21 12.31 -1.71 -0.50
CA PHE A 21 12.16 -1.42 0.92
C PHE A 21 12.69 -2.55 1.80
N GLU A 22 12.37 -3.81 1.48
CA GLU A 22 12.89 -5.00 2.14
C GLU A 22 14.42 -5.07 2.12
N GLN A 23 15.04 -4.81 0.97
CA GLN A 23 16.50 -4.77 0.83
C GLN A 23 17.12 -3.64 1.66
N ILE A 24 16.50 -2.46 1.66
CA ILE A 24 16.96 -1.34 2.48
C ILE A 24 16.86 -1.69 3.95
N LEU A 25 15.73 -2.22 4.42
CA LEU A 25 15.57 -2.66 5.81
C LEU A 25 16.68 -3.61 6.23
N ALA A 26 17.03 -4.60 5.41
CA ALA A 26 18.10 -5.55 5.70
C ALA A 26 19.50 -4.88 5.84
N THR A 27 19.74 -3.77 5.15
CA THR A 27 21.04 -3.09 5.12
C THR A 27 21.17 -1.94 6.10
N LEU A 28 20.06 -1.37 6.60
CA LEU A 28 20.04 -0.19 7.48
C LEU A 28 21.08 -0.23 8.63
N PRO A 29 21.26 -1.34 9.38
CA PRO A 29 22.22 -1.38 10.50
C PRO A 29 23.69 -1.21 10.10
N HIS A 30 24.00 -1.41 8.82
CA HIS A 30 25.36 -1.37 8.29
C HIS A 30 25.69 -0.06 7.57
N LEU A 31 24.72 0.84 7.40
CA LEU A 31 24.92 2.11 6.71
C LEU A 31 25.63 3.14 7.61
N PRO A 32 26.56 3.93 7.06
CA PRO A 32 27.11 5.08 7.77
C PRO A 32 26.03 6.15 8.01
N PRO A 33 26.17 7.02 9.03
CA PRO A 33 25.08 7.92 9.44
C PRO A 33 24.47 8.80 8.34
N PRO A 34 25.25 9.40 7.41
CA PRO A 34 24.66 10.19 6.32
C PRO A 34 23.81 9.36 5.36
N GLU A 35 24.25 8.13 5.05
CA GLU A 35 23.54 7.21 4.17
C GLU A 35 22.32 6.61 4.87
N LEU A 36 22.42 6.28 6.16
CA LEU A 36 21.29 5.84 6.99
C LEU A 36 20.16 6.87 6.96
N ALA A 37 20.48 8.14 7.24
CA ALA A 37 19.49 9.20 7.27
C ALA A 37 18.84 9.42 5.89
N ARG A 38 19.62 9.27 4.80
CA ARG A 38 19.10 9.38 3.43
C ARG A 38 18.18 8.21 3.09
N ALA A 39 18.63 6.98 3.31
CA ALA A 39 17.85 5.77 3.04
C ALA A 39 16.51 5.81 3.78
N VAL A 40 16.51 6.13 5.07
CA VAL A 40 15.25 6.25 5.84
C VAL A 40 14.34 7.34 5.27
N ARG A 41 14.86 8.51 4.89
CA ARG A 41 14.02 9.57 4.29
C ARG A 41 13.35 9.11 2.99
N GLU A 42 14.09 8.45 2.12
CA GLU A 42 13.58 7.93 0.84
C GLU A 42 12.48 6.88 1.08
N GLN A 43 12.66 5.96 2.03
CA GLN A 43 11.63 4.95 2.34
C GLN A 43 10.38 5.57 2.97
N ILE A 44 10.51 6.57 3.84
CA ILE A 44 9.35 7.28 4.40
C ILE A 44 8.57 8.04 3.31
N LEU A 45 9.26 8.60 2.32
CA LEU A 45 8.61 9.24 1.18
C LEU A 45 7.79 8.21 0.41
N PHE A 46 8.39 7.10 -0.01
CA PHE A 46 7.69 6.01 -0.69
C PHE A 46 6.45 5.53 0.09
N LEU A 47 6.60 5.25 1.38
CA LEU A 47 5.49 4.76 2.20
C LEU A 47 4.33 5.78 2.30
N ARG A 48 4.62 7.08 2.34
CA ARG A 48 3.59 8.11 2.49
C ARG A 48 2.95 8.53 1.18
N GLU A 49 3.75 8.67 0.14
CA GLU A 49 3.28 9.20 -1.14
C GLU A 49 2.71 8.10 -2.03
N ASP A 50 3.30 6.90 -2.01
CA ASP A 50 2.83 5.81 -2.85
C ASP A 50 1.86 4.91 -2.08
N VAL A 51 2.33 4.21 -1.04
CA VAL A 51 1.54 3.17 -0.34
C VAL A 51 0.27 3.75 0.32
N LYS A 52 0.41 4.85 1.07
CA LYS A 52 -0.75 5.46 1.74
C LYS A 52 -1.70 6.15 0.77
N SER A 53 -1.21 6.61 -0.39
CA SER A 53 -2.08 7.19 -1.42
C SER A 53 -2.90 6.10 -2.11
N HIS A 54 -2.24 5.02 -2.51
CA HIS A 54 -2.87 3.84 -3.08
C HIS A 54 -3.99 3.28 -2.19
N ALA A 55 -3.69 3.04 -0.90
CA ALA A 55 -4.68 2.56 0.08
C ALA A 55 -5.94 3.44 0.16
N ALA A 56 -5.76 4.77 0.11
CA ALA A 56 -6.88 5.71 0.13
C ALA A 56 -7.69 5.68 -1.17
N ALA A 57 -7.03 5.51 -2.32
CA ALA A 57 -7.68 5.38 -3.61
C ALA A 57 -8.53 4.09 -3.68
N GLU A 58 -8.04 2.99 -3.11
CA GLU A 58 -8.77 1.72 -3.00
C GLU A 58 -10.01 1.83 -2.13
N GLU A 59 -9.91 2.45 -0.94
CA GLU A 59 -11.05 2.69 -0.07
C GLU A 59 -12.13 3.56 -0.73
N ALA A 60 -11.71 4.53 -1.55
CA ALA A 60 -12.63 5.41 -2.23
C ALA A 60 -13.27 4.79 -3.49
N SER A 61 -12.63 3.78 -4.09
CA SER A 61 -12.98 3.29 -5.43
C SER A 61 -13.17 1.77 -5.48
N LEU A 62 -12.13 0.99 -5.19
CA LEU A 62 -12.12 -0.47 -5.31
C LEU A 62 -13.07 -1.15 -4.33
N TYR A 63 -12.96 -0.82 -3.04
CA TYR A 63 -13.71 -1.50 -1.98
C TYR A 63 -15.24 -1.26 -2.03
N PRO A 64 -15.74 -0.06 -2.36
CA PRO A 64 -17.15 0.16 -2.62
C PRO A 64 -17.71 -0.76 -3.72
N GLU A 65 -16.96 -0.98 -4.80
CA GLU A 65 -17.39 -1.84 -5.91
C GLU A 65 -17.40 -3.32 -5.50
N VAL A 66 -16.39 -3.78 -4.75
CA VAL A 66 -16.38 -5.13 -4.17
C VAL A 66 -17.58 -5.35 -3.25
N ASN A 67 -17.86 -4.40 -2.34
CA ASN A 67 -19.01 -4.47 -1.44
C ASN A 67 -20.35 -4.50 -2.18
N ALA A 68 -20.53 -3.63 -3.18
CA ALA A 68 -21.76 -3.56 -3.96
C ALA A 68 -22.03 -4.88 -4.70
N LEU A 69 -21.00 -5.48 -5.29
CA LEU A 69 -21.12 -6.72 -6.05
C LEU A 69 -21.25 -7.96 -5.18
N ALA A 70 -20.66 -7.97 -3.99
CA ALA A 70 -20.75 -9.08 -3.04
C ALA A 70 -22.16 -9.25 -2.47
N GLY A 71 -23.02 -8.23 -2.58
CA GLY A 71 -24.46 -8.35 -2.32
C GLY A 71 -24.79 -8.87 -0.92
N SER A 72 -24.06 -8.40 0.10
CA SER A 72 -24.21 -8.82 1.50
C SER A 72 -24.78 -7.67 2.36
N PRO A 73 -26.12 -7.44 2.36
CA PRO A 73 -26.74 -6.38 3.14
C PRO A 73 -26.35 -6.45 4.62
N GLY A 74 -25.85 -5.34 5.16
CA GLY A 74 -25.45 -5.23 6.56
C GLY A 74 -24.09 -5.84 6.91
N PHE A 75 -23.33 -6.32 5.93
CA PHE A 75 -21.97 -6.82 6.13
C PHE A 75 -21.00 -6.18 5.12
N ASN A 76 -20.05 -5.41 5.65
CA ASN A 76 -18.94 -4.86 4.86
C ASN A 76 -17.91 -5.98 4.63
N VAL A 77 -17.86 -6.53 3.41
CA VAL A 77 -16.94 -7.62 3.07
C VAL A 77 -15.48 -7.16 3.01
N THR A 78 -15.24 -5.85 2.85
CA THR A 78 -13.89 -5.27 2.82
C THR A 78 -13.43 -4.73 4.18
N ALA A 79 -14.23 -4.85 5.25
CA ALA A 79 -13.87 -4.32 6.57
C ALA A 79 -12.52 -4.83 7.11
N THR A 80 -12.12 -6.05 6.74
CA THR A 80 -10.81 -6.57 7.15
C THR A 80 -9.62 -5.89 6.46
N MET A 81 -9.84 -5.28 5.29
CA MET A 81 -8.83 -4.51 4.57
C MET A 81 -8.71 -3.09 5.11
N GLU A 82 -9.84 -2.47 5.47
CA GLU A 82 -9.85 -1.19 6.18
C GLU A 82 -9.08 -1.29 7.50
N ILE A 83 -9.25 -2.40 8.24
CA ILE A 83 -8.43 -2.68 9.43
C ILE A 83 -6.95 -2.79 9.06
N ASP A 84 -6.58 -3.53 8.00
CA ASP A 84 -5.17 -3.60 7.57
C ASP A 84 -4.61 -2.19 7.28
N HIS A 85 -5.38 -1.33 6.60
CA HIS A 85 -5.02 0.06 6.30
C HIS A 85 -4.80 0.90 7.55
N GLU A 86 -5.64 0.78 8.58
CA GLU A 86 -5.45 1.46 9.85
C GLU A 86 -4.09 1.11 10.48
N TYR A 87 -3.73 -0.18 10.50
CA TYR A 87 -2.43 -0.64 11.02
C TYR A 87 -1.27 -0.18 10.14
N ILE A 88 -1.40 -0.30 8.82
CA ILE A 88 -0.40 0.17 7.84
C ILE A 88 -0.12 1.66 8.07
N ALA A 89 -1.16 2.49 8.13
CA ALA A 89 -1.04 3.92 8.38
C ALA A 89 -0.36 4.20 9.73
N GLY A 90 -0.76 3.51 10.80
CA GLY A 90 -0.14 3.66 12.12
C GLY A 90 1.36 3.32 12.12
N TYR A 91 1.76 2.26 11.42
CA TYR A 91 3.16 1.89 11.26
C TYR A 91 3.96 2.93 10.45
N ILE A 92 3.39 3.44 9.36
CA ILE A 92 4.02 4.48 8.54
C ILE A 92 4.27 5.75 9.34
N GLU A 93 3.28 6.21 10.13
CA GLU A 93 3.46 7.39 10.98
C GLU A 93 4.51 7.16 12.07
N ARG A 94 4.50 5.99 12.72
CA ARG A 94 5.54 5.63 13.70
C ARG A 94 6.94 5.66 13.09
N LEU A 95 7.13 5.09 11.90
CA LEU A 95 8.42 5.12 11.21
C LEU A 95 8.83 6.57 10.85
N ALA A 96 7.87 7.40 10.45
CA ALA A 96 8.12 8.80 10.13
C ALA A 96 8.53 9.63 11.36
N GLU A 97 7.98 9.35 12.53
CA GLU A 97 8.42 9.95 13.80
C GLU A 97 9.85 9.52 14.15
N MET A 98 10.15 8.22 14.07
CA MET A 98 11.48 7.67 14.36
C MET A 98 12.58 8.18 13.41
N ARG A 99 12.20 8.66 12.22
CA ARG A 99 13.14 9.30 11.28
C ARG A 99 13.78 10.55 11.87
N LEU A 100 13.07 11.30 12.71
CA LEU A 100 13.51 12.61 13.21
C LEU A 100 14.78 12.53 14.08
N ASP A 101 15.00 11.38 14.72
CA ASP A 101 16.15 11.14 15.59
C ASP A 101 16.89 9.84 15.25
N ILE A 102 16.79 9.41 13.99
CA ILE A 102 17.41 8.19 13.50
C ILE A 102 18.93 8.22 13.71
N SER A 103 19.45 7.11 14.26
CA SER A 103 20.87 6.94 14.54
C SER A 103 21.24 5.46 14.55
N PRO A 104 22.53 5.11 14.47
CA PRO A 104 22.97 3.70 14.57
C PRO A 104 22.52 2.98 15.85
N ARG A 105 22.19 3.72 16.93
CA ARG A 105 21.68 3.14 18.17
C ARG A 105 20.17 2.84 18.14
N LYS A 106 19.42 3.55 17.29
CA LYS A 106 17.95 3.45 17.17
C LYS A 106 17.50 2.70 15.91
N VAL A 107 18.42 2.47 14.97
CA VAL A 107 18.14 1.81 13.69
C VAL A 107 17.53 0.42 13.86
N GLY A 108 17.89 -0.33 14.90
CA GLY A 108 17.30 -1.65 15.15
C GLY A 108 15.81 -1.61 15.46
N GLU A 109 15.33 -0.56 16.14
CA GLU A 109 13.90 -0.39 16.39
C GLU A 109 13.17 0.02 15.11
N PHE A 110 13.73 0.94 14.32
CA PHE A 110 13.18 1.32 13.03
C PHE A 110 13.06 0.09 12.12
N GLN A 111 14.11 -0.72 12.05
CA GLN A 111 14.15 -1.94 11.26
C GLN A 111 13.07 -2.93 11.70
N ARG A 112 12.89 -3.15 13.02
CA ARG A 112 11.83 -4.04 13.55
C ARG A 112 10.44 -3.58 13.11
N VAL A 113 10.14 -2.28 13.29
CA VAL A 113 8.83 -1.71 12.88
C VAL A 113 8.65 -1.80 11.36
N GLY A 114 9.71 -1.60 10.59
CA GLY A 114 9.68 -1.78 9.13
C GLY A 114 9.35 -3.21 8.70
N TRP A 115 9.89 -4.23 9.38
CA TRP A 115 9.55 -5.63 9.12
C TRP A 115 8.11 -5.97 9.48
N GLU A 116 7.59 -5.41 10.58
CA GLU A 116 6.18 -5.56 10.98
C GLU A 116 5.24 -4.99 9.91
N LEU A 117 5.54 -3.79 9.41
CA LEU A 117 4.81 -3.16 8.31
C LEU A 117 4.89 -4.01 7.03
N LEU A 118 6.10 -4.43 6.64
CA LEU A 118 6.30 -5.23 5.43
C LEU A 118 5.49 -6.54 5.45
N ALA A 119 5.41 -7.19 6.61
CA ALA A 119 4.64 -8.42 6.77
C ALA A 119 3.14 -8.19 6.49
N ILE A 120 2.57 -7.10 6.98
CA ILE A 120 1.17 -6.75 6.74
C ILE A 120 0.95 -6.39 5.27
N LEU A 121 1.81 -5.54 4.69
CA LEU A 121 1.70 -5.15 3.29
C LEU A 121 1.73 -6.36 2.35
N LYS A 122 2.63 -7.33 2.59
CA LYS A 122 2.69 -8.55 1.78
C LYS A 122 1.37 -9.34 1.82
N VAL A 123 0.77 -9.48 3.00
CA VAL A 123 -0.51 -10.19 3.16
C VAL A 123 -1.66 -9.39 2.54
N HIS A 124 -1.67 -8.07 2.72
CA HIS A 124 -2.66 -7.16 2.19
C HIS A 124 -2.76 -7.24 0.66
N PHE A 125 -1.64 -7.02 -0.04
CA PHE A 125 -1.56 -7.16 -1.50
C PHE A 125 -1.97 -8.56 -1.99
N ASP A 126 -1.66 -9.61 -1.22
CA ASP A 126 -2.09 -10.98 -1.53
C ASP A 126 -3.62 -11.14 -1.45
N LYS A 127 -4.29 -10.49 -0.50
CA LYS A 127 -5.75 -10.53 -0.37
C LYS A 127 -6.40 -9.93 -1.62
N GLU A 128 -5.92 -8.81 -2.13
CA GLU A 128 -6.44 -8.21 -3.36
C GLU A 128 -6.19 -9.10 -4.58
N GLU A 129 -4.94 -9.49 -4.83
CA GLU A 129 -4.59 -10.27 -6.03
C GLU A 129 -5.31 -11.60 -6.13
N ARG A 130 -5.51 -12.25 -4.97
CA ARG A 130 -5.98 -13.64 -4.89
C ARG A 130 -7.46 -13.74 -4.57
N VAL A 131 -8.08 -12.68 -4.04
CA VAL A 131 -9.49 -12.68 -3.65
C VAL A 131 -10.29 -11.64 -4.44
N TYR A 132 -9.93 -10.36 -4.36
CA TYR A 132 -10.76 -9.29 -4.92
C TYR A 132 -10.62 -9.16 -6.42
N LEU A 133 -9.41 -9.12 -6.96
CA LEU A 133 -9.20 -8.98 -8.39
C LEU A 133 -9.81 -10.16 -9.19
N PRO A 134 -9.64 -11.44 -8.77
CA PRO A 134 -10.33 -12.55 -9.43
C PRO A 134 -11.86 -12.50 -9.30
N PHE A 135 -12.37 -11.99 -8.18
CA PHE A 135 -13.81 -11.76 -8.00
C PHE A 135 -14.33 -10.71 -8.98
N LEU A 136 -13.62 -9.60 -9.15
CA LEU A 136 -13.97 -8.54 -10.09
C LEU A 136 -13.83 -8.99 -11.56
N ASP A 137 -12.76 -9.73 -11.89
CA ASP A 137 -12.55 -10.36 -13.20
C ASP A 137 -13.76 -11.23 -13.61
N ALA A 138 -14.43 -11.86 -12.64
CA ALA A 138 -15.61 -12.71 -12.87
C ALA A 138 -16.94 -11.92 -12.96
N LYS A 139 -16.95 -10.64 -12.60
CA LYS A 139 -18.18 -9.84 -12.46
C LYS A 139 -18.26 -8.64 -13.39
N LEU A 140 -17.12 -8.10 -13.80
CA LEU A 140 -17.04 -6.86 -14.56
C LEU A 140 -16.25 -7.07 -15.85
N THR A 141 -16.62 -6.30 -16.87
CA THR A 141 -15.82 -6.15 -18.08
C THR A 141 -14.64 -5.21 -17.83
N GLU A 142 -13.61 -5.31 -18.67
CA GLU A 142 -12.44 -4.41 -18.63
C GLU A 142 -12.84 -2.92 -18.69
N LYS A 143 -13.84 -2.59 -19.52
CA LYS A 143 -14.38 -1.23 -19.61
C LYS A 143 -14.99 -0.77 -18.29
N GLU A 144 -15.76 -1.64 -17.63
CA GLU A 144 -16.36 -1.31 -16.34
C GLU A 144 -15.30 -1.17 -15.24
N ILE A 145 -14.22 -1.97 -15.26
CA ILE A 145 -13.09 -1.79 -14.35
C ILE A 145 -12.44 -0.42 -14.56
N GLN A 146 -12.20 -0.04 -15.82
CA GLN A 146 -11.61 1.24 -16.14
C GLN A 146 -12.46 2.42 -15.61
N GLU A 147 -13.76 2.45 -15.96
CA GLU A 147 -14.66 3.57 -15.65
C GLU A 147 -15.06 3.63 -14.16
N ARG A 148 -15.19 2.49 -13.49
CA ARG A 148 -15.72 2.44 -12.11
C ARG A 148 -14.64 2.46 -11.04
N ILE A 149 -13.44 1.98 -11.37
CA ILE A 149 -12.37 1.77 -10.40
C ILE A 149 -11.14 2.58 -10.80
N VAL A 150 -10.51 2.28 -11.94
CA VAL A 150 -9.18 2.84 -12.30
C VAL A 150 -9.24 4.36 -12.41
N GLU A 151 -10.14 4.91 -13.24
CA GLU A 151 -10.24 6.37 -13.43
C GLU A 151 -10.55 7.11 -12.12
N ARG A 152 -11.25 6.46 -11.18
CA ARG A 152 -11.52 7.06 -9.87
C ARG A 152 -10.28 7.01 -8.99
N MET A 153 -9.54 5.91 -8.99
CA MET A 153 -8.28 5.79 -8.27
C MET A 153 -7.27 6.84 -8.75
N ASP A 154 -7.12 7.00 -10.07
CA ASP A 154 -6.22 8.00 -10.67
C ASP A 154 -6.56 9.42 -10.19
N VAL A 155 -7.84 9.79 -10.13
CA VAL A 155 -8.27 11.10 -9.63
C VAL A 155 -7.88 11.31 -8.16
N PHE A 156 -7.98 10.28 -7.32
CA PHE A 156 -7.59 10.37 -5.91
C PHE A 156 -6.08 10.48 -5.74
N GLU A 157 -5.30 9.79 -6.57
CA GLU A 157 -3.84 9.84 -6.54
C GLU A 157 -3.30 11.18 -7.12
N GLU A 158 -3.90 11.71 -8.18
CA GLU A 158 -3.52 13.01 -8.78
C GLU A 158 -3.90 14.21 -7.90
N ALA A 159 -5.05 14.17 -7.23
CA ALA A 159 -5.52 15.26 -6.37
C ALA A 159 -4.55 15.57 -5.22
N LYS A 160 -3.71 14.61 -4.79
CA LYS A 160 -2.71 14.81 -3.74
C LYS A 160 -1.52 15.68 -4.13
N TRP A 161 -1.26 15.88 -5.42
CA TRP A 161 -0.18 16.76 -5.90
C TRP A 161 -0.63 18.21 -6.10
N SER A 162 -1.90 18.51 -5.78
CA SER A 162 -2.54 19.82 -6.00
C SER A 162 -2.75 20.63 -4.71
N GLU A 163 -2.35 20.10 -3.55
CA GLU A 163 -2.36 20.78 -2.23
C GLU A 163 -0.94 21.02 -1.70
#